data_AF-A0A7S1VPR2-F1
#
_entry.id   AF-A0A7S1VPR2-F1
#
_cell.length_a   1.000
_cell.length_b   1.000
_cell.length_c   1.000
_cell.angle_alpha   90.00
_cell.angle_beta   90.00
_cell.angle_gamma   90.00
#
_symmetry.space_group_name_H-M   'P 1'
#
loop_
_entity.id
_entity.type
_entity.pdbx_description
1 polymer ?
#
loop_
_entity_poly.entity_id
_entity_poly.type
_entity_poly.pdbx_seq_one_letter_code
_entity_poly.pdbx_strand_id
1 'polypeptide(L)'
;GGFCSPPTLQDAAAGSAVVSAMCKLLEHPLITAPRASSLLLALRDLLPLCHVTPEVADTTRRVAKSYYLWPEPHCYTALDLLHMLAVERKAPGARLRALHLRERPELLRNAWTTGKERAVHLIGDSASPAARALVDLLRLSEAPLPGAADVRRFLLLDAFVRVLPSVDGRTEPALATAPPDLLDTLYTSMNEALEQAVLMGEKDAIPFRNSRVAELQASLLTSVPSPPPGATVRYQSLPSLVFDPLFLTADVRLPRTAGEEVRVGSARLPARRAAAVLIQTIVSQYLPFTGEDGLRPAVRIGLPGGDRLLHVVAQAYAGLRLSKPKLFANLDLTFILLPLDESRVGQCLARGDGWFASLASQGPAACLRMWPRLPVDAKVPSTASTADASSLTPAALCRRFVEATARSARESVAFRFFALDVWLPSNETTTPDATLPWLSRVTLGADDDADFDPSASMRKGATAALSFTLSLNAVNPFGASRAGESPGRVSVTSAVLANHWQAGDTGPDTVTPAAPWFDLRLHEVDTKRGRGRRDPSVFHSSKLEVESEGRRPFDLTVDGQAYGSVWRVAARPLNDEGGDQLSLPLATFTQTER
;
A
#
# COMPACT_ATOMS: atom_id res chain seq x y z
N GLY A 1 -37.80 1.76 -6.35
CA GLY A 1 -37.63 3.12 -5.77
C GLY A 1 -37.09 2.97 -4.37
N GLY A 2 -36.33 3.88 -3.79
CA GLY A 2 -35.99 5.24 -4.22
C GLY A 2 -34.49 5.45 -4.42
N PHE A 3 -34.18 6.72 -4.72
CA PHE A 3 -32.94 7.22 -5.25
C PHE A 3 -31.76 7.12 -4.29
N CYS A 4 -30.63 6.81 -4.90
CA CYS A 4 -29.34 7.27 -4.46
C CYS A 4 -28.75 8.01 -5.69
N SER A 5 -28.88 9.34 -5.73
CA SER A 5 -28.40 10.26 -6.80
C SER A 5 -26.98 10.01 -7.33
N PRO A 6 -26.63 10.39 -8.58
CA PRO A 6 -25.25 10.36 -9.11
C PRO A 6 -24.36 11.35 -8.35
N PRO A 7 -23.00 11.25 -8.33
CA PRO A 7 -22.14 12.36 -7.88
C PRO A 7 -22.65 13.63 -8.56
N THR A 8 -23.21 14.53 -7.76
CA THR A 8 -23.89 15.72 -8.26
C THR A 8 -22.83 16.54 -8.98
N LEU A 9 -23.28 17.48 -9.81
CA LEU A 9 -22.47 18.60 -10.30
C LEU A 9 -21.53 19.19 -9.22
N GLN A 10 -21.82 19.02 -7.92
CA GLN A 10 -20.99 19.42 -6.78
C GLN A 10 -19.67 18.65 -6.59
N ASP A 11 -19.57 17.34 -6.87
CA ASP A 11 -18.30 16.58 -6.70
C ASP A 11 -17.35 16.81 -7.89
N ALA A 12 -17.94 16.94 -9.08
CA ALA A 12 -17.26 17.48 -10.25
C ALA A 12 -16.81 18.94 -9.98
N ALA A 13 -17.66 19.75 -9.36
CA ALA A 13 -17.31 21.10 -8.94
C ALA A 13 -16.23 21.12 -7.86
N ALA A 14 -16.14 20.13 -6.97
CA ALA A 14 -15.12 20.08 -5.93
C ALA A 14 -13.73 19.80 -6.52
N GLY A 15 -13.59 18.80 -7.39
CA GLY A 15 -12.34 18.55 -8.13
C GLY A 15 -11.96 19.74 -9.02
N SER A 16 -12.95 20.27 -9.75
CA SER A 16 -12.81 21.47 -10.58
C SER A 16 -12.42 22.71 -9.75
N ALA A 17 -12.93 22.86 -8.53
CA ALA A 17 -12.61 23.95 -7.61
C ALA A 17 -11.21 23.81 -7.02
N VAL A 18 -10.76 22.59 -6.70
CA VAL A 18 -9.38 22.33 -6.28
C VAL A 18 -8.41 22.68 -7.39
N VAL A 19 -8.64 22.19 -8.61
CA VAL A 19 -7.83 22.51 -9.79
C VAL A 19 -7.85 24.03 -10.07
N SER A 20 -9.02 24.68 -9.95
CA SER A 20 -9.15 26.13 -10.09
C SER A 20 -8.40 26.92 -9.01
N ALA A 21 -8.43 26.46 -7.76
CA ALA A 21 -7.71 27.07 -6.65
C ALA A 21 -6.19 26.94 -6.84
N MET A 22 -5.72 25.78 -7.31
CA MET A 22 -4.31 25.58 -7.66
C MET A 22 -3.89 26.49 -8.82
N CYS A 23 -4.74 26.67 -9.83
CA CYS A 23 -4.49 27.62 -10.91
C CYS A 23 -4.40 29.07 -10.38
N LYS A 24 -5.28 29.49 -9.48
CA LYS A 24 -5.22 30.81 -8.83
C LYS A 24 -3.95 31.00 -7.99
N LEU A 25 -3.51 29.97 -7.28
CA LEU A 25 -2.24 29.99 -6.54
C LEU A 25 -1.04 30.11 -7.48
N LEU A 26 -1.07 29.39 -8.60
CA LEU A 26 -0.06 29.50 -9.67
C LEU A 26 -0.08 30.86 -10.38
N GLU A 27 -1.19 31.59 -10.37
CA GLU A 27 -1.25 32.96 -10.92
C GLU A 27 -0.82 34.03 -9.90
N HIS A 28 -0.57 33.66 -8.63
CA HIS A 28 -0.25 34.62 -7.58
C HIS A 28 1.15 35.23 -7.77
N PRO A 29 1.32 36.57 -7.71
CA PRO A 29 2.60 37.23 -8.02
C PRO A 29 3.74 36.91 -7.03
N LEU A 30 3.40 36.43 -5.83
CA LEU A 30 4.38 36.01 -4.82
C LEU A 30 4.70 34.51 -4.86
N ILE A 31 4.30 33.80 -5.92
CA ILE A 31 4.63 32.38 -6.03
C ILE A 31 6.14 32.18 -6.24
N THR A 32 6.74 31.36 -5.39
CA THR A 32 8.16 30.99 -5.50
C THR A 32 8.33 29.82 -6.46
N ALA A 33 9.47 29.72 -7.14
CA ALA A 33 9.73 28.63 -8.08
C ALA A 33 9.54 27.21 -7.50
N PRO A 34 10.00 26.90 -6.26
CA PRO A 34 9.74 25.58 -5.66
C PRO A 34 8.24 25.29 -5.48
N ARG A 35 7.45 26.30 -5.09
CA ARG A 35 5.99 26.15 -4.92
C ARG A 35 5.28 25.99 -6.25
N ALA A 36 5.72 26.72 -7.29
CA ALA A 36 5.20 26.57 -8.64
C ALA A 36 5.45 25.16 -9.18
N SER A 37 6.66 24.61 -8.99
CA SER A 37 6.99 23.23 -9.33
C SER A 37 6.07 22.21 -8.64
N SER A 38 5.92 22.28 -7.32
CA SER A 38 5.05 21.37 -6.57
C SER A 38 3.59 21.45 -7.03
N LEU A 39 3.09 22.66 -7.30
CA LEU A 39 1.73 22.86 -7.78
C LEU A 39 1.52 22.37 -9.21
N LEU A 40 2.49 22.55 -10.12
CA LEU A 40 2.43 22.03 -11.49
C LEU A 40 2.46 20.49 -11.52
N LEU A 41 3.29 19.86 -10.67
CA LEU A 41 3.32 18.40 -10.53
C LEU A 41 2.02 17.86 -9.92
N ALA A 42 1.52 18.49 -8.86
CA ALA A 42 0.24 18.11 -8.27
C ALA A 42 -0.91 18.29 -9.27
N LEU A 43 -0.90 19.36 -10.08
CA LEU A 43 -1.87 19.54 -11.16
C LEU A 43 -1.77 18.44 -12.22
N ARG A 44 -0.55 18.05 -12.60
CA ARG A 44 -0.28 16.95 -13.55
C ARG A 44 -0.87 15.63 -13.05
N ASP A 45 -0.71 15.33 -11.77
CA ASP A 45 -1.13 14.06 -11.19
C ASP A 45 -2.62 14.04 -10.81
N LEU A 46 -3.20 15.20 -10.49
CA LEU A 46 -4.62 15.35 -10.17
C LEU A 46 -5.52 15.48 -11.39
N LEU A 47 -5.02 16.01 -12.51
CA LEU A 47 -5.82 16.21 -13.72
C LEU A 47 -6.50 14.92 -14.22
N PRO A 48 -5.81 13.75 -14.26
CA PRO A 48 -6.43 12.47 -14.59
C PRO A 48 -7.46 12.01 -13.55
N LEU A 49 -7.35 12.46 -12.30
CA LEU A 49 -8.22 12.01 -11.20
C LEU A 49 -9.46 12.88 -11.02
N CYS A 50 -9.50 14.07 -11.64
CA CYS A 50 -10.55 15.06 -11.49
C CYS A 50 -11.44 15.18 -12.73
N HIS A 51 -12.71 15.53 -12.52
CA HIS A 51 -13.57 16.00 -13.61
C HIS A 51 -13.07 17.37 -14.06
N VAL A 52 -12.42 17.44 -15.22
CA VAL A 52 -11.94 18.70 -15.80
C VAL A 52 -13.02 19.27 -16.72
N THR A 53 -13.65 20.37 -16.31
CA THR A 53 -14.56 21.11 -17.21
C THR A 53 -13.74 21.82 -18.30
N PRO A 54 -14.32 22.16 -19.46
CA PRO A 54 -13.61 22.90 -20.51
C PRO A 54 -13.01 24.23 -20.00
N GLU A 55 -13.73 24.93 -19.12
CA GLU A 55 -13.28 26.19 -18.50
C GLU A 55 -12.05 25.98 -17.60
N VAL A 56 -12.04 24.90 -16.83
CA VAL A 56 -10.88 24.54 -16.01
C VAL A 56 -9.73 24.05 -16.86
N ALA A 57 -9.98 23.23 -17.88
CA ALA A 57 -8.94 22.83 -18.84
C ALA A 57 -8.28 24.04 -19.51
N ASP A 58 -9.08 25.04 -19.88
CA ASP A 58 -8.60 26.27 -20.51
C ASP A 58 -7.84 27.17 -19.55
N THR A 59 -8.32 27.28 -18.31
CA THR A 59 -7.63 27.99 -17.24
C THR A 59 -6.30 27.32 -16.92
N THR A 60 -6.28 26.01 -16.68
CA THR A 60 -5.07 25.24 -16.41
C THR A 60 -4.12 25.29 -17.60
N ARG A 61 -4.62 25.26 -18.85
CA ARG A 61 -3.78 25.41 -20.06
C ARG A 61 -3.14 26.79 -20.12
N ARG A 62 -3.90 27.86 -19.84
CA ARG A 62 -3.39 29.24 -19.80
C ARG A 62 -2.30 29.39 -18.74
N VAL A 63 -2.55 28.87 -17.53
CA VAL A 63 -1.58 28.88 -16.43
C VAL A 63 -0.35 28.06 -16.81
N ALA A 64 -0.50 26.82 -17.27
CA ALA A 64 0.63 25.97 -17.68
C ALA A 64 1.49 26.64 -18.77
N LYS A 65 0.89 27.39 -19.72
CA LYS A 65 1.63 28.14 -20.73
C LYS A 65 2.54 29.22 -20.15
N SER A 66 2.18 29.89 -19.05
CA SER A 66 3.04 30.93 -18.46
C SER A 66 4.32 30.35 -17.86
N TYR A 67 4.30 29.07 -17.51
CA TYR A 67 5.44 28.30 -16.99
C TYR A 67 6.25 27.59 -18.07
N TYR A 68 5.80 27.60 -19.33
CA TYR A 68 6.50 26.95 -20.44
C TYR A 68 7.89 27.54 -20.69
N LEU A 69 8.06 28.86 -20.49
CA LEU A 69 9.33 29.57 -20.68
C LEU A 69 10.17 29.66 -19.39
N TRP A 70 9.76 29.01 -18.30
CA TRP A 70 10.52 29.00 -17.07
C TRP A 70 11.72 28.04 -17.18
N PRO A 71 12.80 28.24 -16.41
CA PRO A 71 13.93 27.33 -16.38
C PRO A 71 13.52 25.93 -15.89
N GLU A 72 14.31 24.93 -16.25
CA GLU A 72 14.12 23.55 -15.82
C GLU A 72 14.05 23.45 -14.27
N PRO A 73 13.22 22.54 -13.71
CA PRO A 73 12.40 21.51 -14.36
C PRO A 73 10.96 21.96 -14.73
N HIS A 74 10.63 23.23 -14.52
CA HIS A 74 9.26 23.76 -14.61
C HIS A 74 8.69 23.64 -16.02
N CYS A 75 9.49 23.95 -17.04
CA CYS A 75 9.08 23.92 -18.45
C CYS A 75 8.68 22.52 -18.93
N TYR A 76 9.36 21.45 -18.51
CA TYR A 76 9.00 20.08 -18.88
C TYR A 76 7.69 19.64 -18.25
N THR A 77 7.50 19.94 -16.96
CA THR A 77 6.25 19.63 -16.27
C THR A 77 5.08 20.39 -16.90
N ALA A 78 5.30 21.66 -17.24
CA ALA A 78 4.32 22.47 -17.96
C ALA A 78 4.03 21.92 -19.37
N LEU A 79 5.04 21.48 -20.12
CA LEU A 79 4.90 20.88 -21.45
C LEU A 79 4.09 19.58 -21.40
N ASP A 80 4.36 18.71 -20.43
CA ASP A 80 3.59 17.47 -20.21
C ASP A 80 2.13 17.77 -19.88
N LEU A 81 1.91 18.74 -18.98
CA LEU A 81 0.58 19.22 -18.61
C LEU A 81 -0.18 19.79 -19.82
N LEU A 82 0.50 20.57 -20.68
CA LEU A 82 -0.05 21.11 -21.91
C LEU A 82 -0.40 20.02 -22.93
N HIS A 83 0.42 18.97 -23.03
CA HIS A 83 0.12 17.81 -23.86
C HIS A 83 -1.11 17.05 -23.35
N MET A 84 -1.19 16.84 -22.04
CA MET A 84 -2.37 16.22 -21.40
C MET A 84 -3.64 17.02 -21.67
N LEU A 85 -3.60 18.33 -21.44
CA LEU A 85 -4.72 19.23 -21.66
C LEU A 85 -5.11 19.33 -23.14
N ALA A 86 -4.16 19.24 -24.06
CA ALA A 86 -4.44 19.21 -25.50
C ALA A 86 -5.18 17.94 -25.92
N VAL A 87 -4.79 16.78 -25.38
CA VAL A 87 -5.50 15.50 -25.60
C VAL A 87 -6.89 15.55 -24.98
N GLU A 88 -6.99 15.99 -23.72
CA GLU A 88 -8.25 16.05 -22.96
C GLU A 88 -9.27 17.05 -23.56
N ARG A 89 -8.80 18.19 -24.09
CA ARG A 89 -9.67 19.15 -24.81
C ARG A 89 -10.26 18.57 -26.09
N LYS A 90 -9.48 17.79 -26.83
CA LYS A 90 -9.92 17.18 -28.08
C LYS A 90 -10.83 15.99 -27.83
N ALA A 91 -10.51 15.16 -26.82
CA ALA A 91 -11.30 14.00 -26.44
C ALA A 91 -11.33 13.82 -24.90
N PRO A 92 -12.33 14.40 -24.22
CA PRO A 92 -12.49 14.27 -22.77
C PRO A 92 -12.59 12.80 -22.34
N GLY A 93 -11.79 12.41 -21.36
CA GLY A 93 -11.72 11.06 -20.79
C GLY A 93 -11.06 10.01 -21.68
N ALA A 94 -10.54 10.35 -22.86
CA ALA A 94 -9.89 9.38 -23.76
C ALA A 94 -8.55 8.90 -23.21
N ARG A 95 -7.75 9.80 -22.60
CA ARG A 95 -6.48 9.43 -21.96
C ARG A 95 -6.69 8.51 -20.76
N LEU A 96 -7.69 8.79 -19.93
CA LEU A 96 -8.04 7.95 -18.78
C LEU A 96 -8.48 6.55 -19.19
N ARG A 97 -9.33 6.43 -20.22
CA ARG A 97 -9.77 5.15 -20.77
C ARG A 97 -8.62 4.34 -21.39
N ALA A 98 -7.75 4.99 -22.15
CA ALA A 98 -6.59 4.36 -22.77
C ALA A 98 -5.55 3.92 -21.73
N LEU A 99 -5.29 4.73 -20.70
CA LEU A 99 -4.39 4.41 -19.60
C LEU A 99 -4.93 3.23 -18.78
N HIS A 100 -6.22 3.22 -18.46
CA HIS A 100 -6.87 2.15 -17.69
C HIS A 100 -6.92 0.81 -18.42
N LEU A 101 -7.16 0.80 -19.74
CA LEU A 101 -7.18 -0.42 -20.56
C LEU A 101 -5.76 -0.94 -20.86
N ARG A 102 -4.79 -0.04 -21.07
CA ARG A 102 -3.38 -0.39 -21.29
C ARG A 102 -2.73 -0.95 -20.03
N GLU A 103 -3.09 -0.43 -18.87
CA GLU A 103 -2.56 -0.90 -17.58
C GLU A 103 -3.19 -2.23 -17.13
N ARG A 104 -4.32 -2.68 -17.71
CA ARG A 104 -5.01 -3.93 -17.30
C ARG A 104 -5.68 -4.70 -18.45
N PRO A 105 -4.93 -5.27 -19.39
CA PRO A 105 -5.49 -6.03 -20.52
C PRO A 105 -6.25 -7.30 -20.08
N GLU A 106 -5.83 -7.93 -18.99
CA GLU A 106 -6.51 -9.01 -18.24
C GLU A 106 -7.95 -8.76 -17.80
N LEU A 107 -8.44 -7.51 -17.69
CA LEU A 107 -9.87 -7.24 -17.42
C LEU A 107 -10.78 -7.78 -18.54
N LEU A 108 -10.22 -8.12 -19.69
CA LEU A 108 -10.92 -8.71 -20.84
C LEU A 108 -10.81 -10.24 -20.91
N ARG A 109 -9.90 -10.89 -20.16
CA ARG A 109 -9.52 -12.30 -20.43
C ARG A 109 -9.86 -13.31 -19.34
N ASN A 110 -10.04 -12.92 -18.09
CA ASN A 110 -10.28 -13.91 -17.03
C ASN A 110 -11.69 -13.75 -16.47
N ALA A 111 -12.54 -14.73 -16.72
CA ALA A 111 -13.78 -14.94 -15.98
C ALA A 111 -13.41 -15.34 -14.54
N TRP A 112 -13.81 -14.52 -13.56
CA TRP A 112 -13.54 -14.75 -12.14
C TRP A 112 -14.45 -15.87 -11.63
N THR A 113 -14.04 -17.12 -11.76
CA THR A 113 -14.80 -18.31 -11.33
C THR A 113 -14.45 -18.68 -9.89
N THR A 114 -15.01 -17.94 -8.93
CA THR A 114 -15.57 -18.39 -7.63
C THR A 114 -15.65 -17.20 -6.66
N GLY A 115 -16.67 -17.17 -5.79
CA GLY A 115 -16.88 -16.05 -4.85
C GLY A 115 -15.81 -15.89 -3.76
N LYS A 116 -15.00 -16.92 -3.48
CA LYS A 116 -14.01 -16.91 -2.36
C LYS A 116 -12.62 -16.39 -2.73
N GLU A 117 -12.23 -16.44 -4.01
CA GLU A 117 -11.01 -15.78 -4.52
C GLU A 117 -11.10 -14.23 -4.48
N ARG A 118 -12.28 -13.72 -4.10
CA ARG A 118 -12.61 -12.29 -3.98
C ARG A 118 -12.53 -11.77 -2.55
N ALA A 119 -12.25 -12.62 -1.57
CA ALA A 119 -12.13 -12.18 -0.19
C ALA A 119 -10.74 -11.61 0.08
N VAL A 120 -10.69 -10.43 0.69
CA VAL A 120 -9.48 -9.84 1.26
C VAL A 120 -9.67 -9.84 2.77
N HIS A 121 -8.90 -10.69 3.45
CA HIS A 121 -8.95 -10.78 4.91
C HIS A 121 -8.17 -9.63 5.50
N LEU A 122 -8.80 -8.77 6.29
CA LEU A 122 -8.12 -7.63 6.91
C LEU A 122 -7.75 -7.97 8.34
N ILE A 123 -6.47 -8.03 8.67
CA ILE A 123 -6.02 -8.23 10.04
C ILE A 123 -5.53 -6.88 10.57
N GLY A 124 -6.35 -6.18 11.35
CA GLY A 124 -6.01 -4.89 11.94
C GLY A 124 -5.49 -4.99 13.37
N ASP A 125 -4.66 -4.04 13.80
CA ASP A 125 -4.28 -3.88 15.21
C ASP A 125 -5.40 -3.18 15.98
N SER A 126 -5.94 -3.80 17.02
CA SER A 126 -6.98 -3.21 17.86
C SER A 126 -6.46 -2.01 18.67
N ALA A 127 -5.15 -1.95 18.91
CA ALA A 127 -4.52 -0.80 19.54
C ALA A 127 -4.44 0.42 18.59
N SER A 128 -4.38 0.19 17.27
CA SER A 128 -4.33 1.26 16.26
C SER A 128 -5.71 1.91 16.08
N PRO A 129 -5.89 3.20 16.40
CA PRO A 129 -7.14 3.90 16.14
C PRO A 129 -7.42 4.03 14.64
N ALA A 130 -6.37 4.18 13.82
CA ALA A 130 -6.47 4.33 12.37
C ALA A 130 -6.93 3.02 11.71
N ALA A 131 -6.38 1.88 12.14
CA ALA A 131 -6.81 0.57 11.67
C ALA A 131 -8.28 0.28 11.98
N ARG A 132 -8.71 0.57 13.21
CA ARG A 132 -10.13 0.45 13.61
C ARG A 132 -11.03 1.32 12.76
N ALA A 133 -10.69 2.60 12.61
CA ALA A 133 -11.46 3.53 11.79
C ALA A 133 -11.57 3.05 10.34
N LEU A 134 -10.49 2.54 9.73
CA LEU A 134 -10.55 2.00 8.37
C LEU A 134 -11.49 0.81 8.28
N VAL A 135 -11.37 -0.15 9.19
CA VAL A 135 -12.21 -1.35 9.22
C VAL A 135 -13.69 -0.97 9.39
N ASP A 136 -14.00 -0.05 10.29
CA ASP A 136 -15.36 0.43 10.51
C ASP A 136 -15.92 1.09 9.25
N LEU A 137 -15.11 1.90 8.55
CA LEU A 137 -15.48 2.48 7.25
C LEU A 137 -15.73 1.43 6.16
N LEU A 138 -14.94 0.35 6.13
CA LEU A 138 -15.13 -0.73 5.16
C LEU A 138 -16.40 -1.53 5.44
N ARG A 139 -16.75 -1.76 6.72
CA ARG A 139 -18.02 -2.38 7.13
C ARG A 139 -19.23 -1.50 6.75
N LEU A 140 -19.10 -0.18 6.89
CA LEU A 140 -20.15 0.77 6.54
C LEU A 140 -20.42 0.89 5.03
N SER A 141 -19.55 0.33 4.18
CA SER A 141 -19.57 0.55 2.72
C SER A 141 -19.93 -0.69 1.89
N GLU A 142 -20.56 -1.72 2.48
CA GLU A 142 -20.97 -2.99 1.81
C GLU A 142 -22.11 -2.83 0.77
N ALA A 143 -22.03 -1.82 -0.09
CA ALA A 143 -22.86 -1.70 -1.29
C ALA A 143 -22.15 -2.33 -2.53
N PRO A 144 -22.88 -2.95 -3.46
CA PRO A 144 -22.32 -3.58 -4.66
C PRO A 144 -21.79 -2.57 -5.71
N LEU A 145 -20.61 -2.80 -6.33
CA LEU A 145 -19.87 -1.94 -7.29
C LEU A 145 -19.91 -2.35 -8.79
N PRO A 146 -20.13 -1.49 -9.81
CA PRO A 146 -20.57 -1.80 -11.21
C PRO A 146 -19.76 -2.80 -12.08
N GLY A 147 -20.43 -3.56 -12.98
CA GLY A 147 -19.84 -4.55 -13.92
C GLY A 147 -19.39 -3.96 -15.26
N ALA A 148 -18.78 -4.73 -16.16
CA ALA A 148 -18.20 -4.21 -17.43
C ALA A 148 -19.23 -3.52 -18.34
N ALA A 149 -20.43 -4.09 -18.47
CA ALA A 149 -21.55 -3.46 -19.17
C ALA A 149 -21.99 -2.17 -18.47
N ASP A 150 -21.95 -2.11 -17.14
CA ASP A 150 -22.31 -0.91 -16.37
C ASP A 150 -21.25 0.18 -16.47
N VAL A 151 -19.97 -0.18 -16.55
CA VAL A 151 -18.87 0.77 -16.83
C VAL A 151 -19.02 1.33 -18.23
N ARG A 152 -19.27 0.49 -19.25
CA ARG A 152 -19.50 0.95 -20.63
C ARG A 152 -20.74 1.84 -20.73
N ARG A 153 -21.84 1.47 -20.06
CA ARG A 153 -23.04 2.30 -19.92
C ARG A 153 -22.72 3.65 -19.30
N PHE A 154 -21.97 3.66 -18.20
CA PHE A 154 -21.59 4.89 -17.51
C PHE A 154 -20.73 5.80 -18.40
N LEU A 155 -19.73 5.23 -19.09
CA LEU A 155 -18.85 5.98 -19.99
C LEU A 155 -19.60 6.51 -21.22
N LEU A 156 -20.56 5.75 -21.74
CA LEU A 156 -21.44 6.18 -22.82
C LEU A 156 -22.38 7.31 -22.37
N LEU A 157 -23.00 7.16 -21.20
CA LEU A 157 -23.89 8.18 -20.63
C LEU A 157 -23.13 9.48 -20.37
N ASP A 158 -21.95 9.39 -19.75
CA ASP A 158 -21.07 10.54 -19.49
C ASP A 158 -20.65 11.22 -20.81
N ALA A 159 -20.31 10.45 -21.84
CA ALA A 159 -20.00 10.99 -23.16
C ALA A 159 -21.21 11.71 -23.78
N PHE A 160 -22.42 11.14 -23.71
CA PHE A 160 -23.62 11.81 -24.20
C PHE A 160 -23.90 13.12 -23.45
N VAL A 161 -23.83 13.10 -22.12
CA VAL A 161 -24.09 14.27 -21.26
C VAL A 161 -23.08 15.39 -21.48
N ARG A 162 -21.81 15.06 -21.71
CA ARG A 162 -20.76 16.07 -21.89
C ARG A 162 -20.68 16.64 -23.29
N VAL A 163 -21.00 15.85 -24.29
CA VAL A 163 -20.80 16.22 -25.70
C VAL A 163 -22.05 16.87 -26.27
N LEU A 164 -23.24 16.45 -25.84
CA LEU A 164 -24.51 16.92 -26.40
C LEU A 164 -25.07 18.09 -25.59
N PRO A 165 -25.66 19.11 -26.23
CA PRO A 165 -26.27 20.25 -25.54
C PRO A 165 -27.43 19.85 -24.61
N SER A 166 -28.14 18.79 -24.96
CA SER A 166 -29.18 18.18 -24.15
C SER A 166 -29.25 16.67 -24.43
N VAL A 167 -29.33 15.88 -23.36
CA VAL A 167 -29.51 14.43 -23.45
C VAL A 167 -30.99 14.13 -23.32
N ASP A 168 -31.57 13.39 -24.28
CA ASP A 168 -32.95 12.93 -24.20
C ASP A 168 -33.13 12.12 -22.91
N GLY A 169 -34.16 12.42 -22.10
CA GLY A 169 -34.44 11.72 -20.84
C GLY A 169 -34.67 10.20 -21.00
N ARG A 170 -34.85 9.72 -22.23
CA ARG A 170 -34.92 8.30 -22.59
C ARG A 170 -33.55 7.62 -22.73
N THR A 171 -32.46 8.39 -22.80
CA THR A 171 -31.10 7.89 -23.06
C THR A 171 -30.58 7.03 -21.92
N GLU A 172 -30.72 7.50 -20.68
CA GLU A 172 -30.28 6.75 -19.50
C GLU A 172 -31.09 5.45 -19.31
N PRO A 173 -32.44 5.46 -19.40
CA PRO A 173 -33.23 4.22 -19.44
C PRO A 173 -32.84 3.27 -20.56
N ALA A 174 -32.59 3.78 -21.77
CA ALA A 174 -32.20 2.98 -22.93
C ALA A 174 -30.81 2.36 -22.74
N LEU A 175 -29.83 3.08 -22.18
CA LEU A 175 -28.53 2.51 -21.83
C LEU A 175 -28.67 1.41 -20.77
N ALA A 176 -29.53 1.63 -19.77
CA ALA A 176 -29.75 0.68 -18.69
C ALA A 176 -30.35 -0.64 -19.18
N THR A 177 -31.20 -0.62 -20.21
CA THR A 177 -31.80 -1.82 -20.82
C THR A 177 -31.09 -2.31 -22.08
N ALA A 178 -30.08 -1.59 -22.58
CA ALA A 178 -29.34 -1.98 -23.76
C ALA A 178 -28.63 -3.34 -23.54
N PRO A 179 -28.69 -4.26 -24.52
CA PRO A 179 -27.97 -5.51 -24.47
C PRO A 179 -26.44 -5.26 -24.52
N PRO A 180 -25.61 -6.12 -23.91
CA PRO A 180 -24.16 -5.96 -23.86
C PRO A 180 -23.51 -5.74 -25.24
N ASP A 181 -23.94 -6.48 -26.27
CA ASP A 181 -23.37 -6.38 -27.62
C ASP A 181 -23.59 -4.99 -28.25
N LEU A 182 -24.76 -4.39 -27.98
CA LEU A 182 -25.06 -3.03 -28.42
C LEU A 182 -24.20 -2.02 -27.67
N LEU A 183 -24.01 -2.20 -26.36
CA LEU A 183 -23.15 -1.34 -25.54
C LEU A 183 -21.69 -1.41 -26.01
N ASP A 184 -21.23 -2.58 -26.41
CA ASP A 184 -19.87 -2.78 -26.90
C ASP A 184 -19.67 -2.13 -28.26
N THR A 185 -20.66 -2.27 -29.15
CA THR A 185 -20.68 -1.58 -30.45
C THR A 185 -20.67 -0.07 -30.27
N LEU A 186 -21.59 0.46 -29.44
CA LEU A 186 -21.68 1.90 -29.17
C LEU A 186 -20.42 2.44 -28.50
N TYR A 187 -19.85 1.71 -27.54
CA TYR A 187 -18.62 2.10 -26.84
C TYR A 187 -17.42 2.12 -27.79
N THR A 188 -17.32 1.14 -28.68
CA THR A 188 -16.24 1.06 -29.68
C THR A 188 -16.35 2.21 -30.67
N SER A 189 -17.53 2.42 -31.26
CA SER A 189 -17.77 3.53 -32.19
C SER A 189 -17.62 4.91 -31.52
N MET A 190 -17.95 5.02 -30.23
CA MET A 190 -17.70 6.24 -29.45
C MET A 190 -16.20 6.53 -29.33
N ASN A 191 -15.38 5.52 -29.01
CA ASN A 191 -13.94 5.72 -28.89
C ASN A 191 -13.30 5.99 -30.26
N GLU A 192 -13.71 5.30 -31.33
CA GLU A 192 -13.25 5.59 -32.69
C GLU A 192 -13.56 7.03 -33.11
N ALA A 193 -14.77 7.51 -32.81
CA ALA A 193 -15.17 8.90 -33.09
C ALA A 193 -14.32 9.91 -32.30
N LEU A 194 -14.01 9.60 -31.03
CA LEU A 194 -13.15 10.43 -30.19
C LEU A 194 -11.69 10.41 -30.67
N GLU A 195 -11.15 9.26 -31.07
CA GLU A 195 -9.80 9.13 -31.62
C GLU A 195 -9.66 9.87 -32.95
N GLN A 196 -10.62 9.75 -33.85
CA GLN A 196 -10.66 10.52 -35.09
C GLN A 196 -10.72 12.03 -34.82
N ALA A 197 -11.51 12.47 -33.85
CA ALA A 197 -11.56 13.88 -33.45
C ALA A 197 -10.21 14.39 -32.92
N VAL A 198 -9.41 13.55 -32.25
CA VAL A 198 -8.05 13.93 -31.77
C VAL A 198 -7.11 14.24 -32.94
N LEU A 199 -7.23 13.47 -34.03
CA LEU A 199 -6.42 13.63 -35.24
C LEU A 199 -6.83 14.84 -36.09
N MET A 200 -8.01 15.41 -35.86
CA MET A 200 -8.52 16.56 -36.58
C MET A 200 -8.02 17.90 -35.98
N GLY A 201 -8.13 18.95 -36.80
CA GLY A 201 -7.97 20.34 -36.34
C GLY A 201 -9.11 20.74 -35.41
N GLU A 202 -8.85 21.61 -34.43
CA GLU A 202 -9.81 21.95 -33.36
C GLU A 202 -11.16 22.50 -33.88
N LYS A 203 -11.13 23.26 -34.98
CA LYS A 203 -12.33 23.81 -35.62
C LYS A 203 -13.27 22.73 -36.18
N ASP A 204 -12.70 21.60 -36.62
CA ASP A 204 -13.44 20.52 -37.28
C ASP A 204 -13.71 19.35 -36.33
N ALA A 205 -12.84 19.16 -35.33
CA ALA A 205 -12.94 18.10 -34.33
C ALA A 205 -14.20 18.21 -33.46
N ILE A 206 -14.56 19.43 -33.02
CA ILE A 206 -15.71 19.64 -32.13
C ILE A 206 -17.05 19.36 -32.87
N PRO A 207 -17.32 19.95 -34.06
CA PRO A 207 -18.52 19.62 -34.83
C PRO A 207 -18.60 18.13 -35.18
N PHE A 208 -17.48 17.52 -35.60
CA PHE A 208 -17.42 16.11 -35.94
C PHE A 208 -17.79 15.21 -34.75
N ARG A 209 -17.15 15.43 -33.59
CA ARG A 209 -17.44 14.70 -32.35
C ARG A 209 -18.90 14.83 -31.97
N ASN A 210 -19.43 16.06 -31.94
CA ASN A 210 -20.81 16.30 -31.54
C ASN A 210 -21.81 15.60 -32.47
N SER A 211 -21.57 15.62 -33.79
CA SER A 211 -22.40 14.90 -34.77
C SER A 211 -22.37 13.40 -34.52
N ARG A 212 -21.18 12.79 -34.38
CA ARG A 212 -21.08 11.34 -34.18
C ARG A 212 -21.65 10.87 -32.85
N VAL A 213 -21.48 11.65 -31.78
CA VAL A 213 -22.08 11.32 -30.49
C VAL A 213 -23.61 11.42 -30.54
N ALA A 214 -24.17 12.38 -31.27
CA ALA A 214 -25.61 12.50 -31.47
C ALA A 214 -26.19 11.31 -32.27
N GLU A 215 -25.47 10.87 -33.30
CA GLU A 215 -25.85 9.70 -34.10
C GLU A 215 -25.81 8.40 -33.30
N LEU A 216 -24.81 8.22 -32.42
CA LEU A 216 -24.73 7.08 -31.52
C LEU A 216 -25.88 7.08 -30.49
N GLN A 217 -26.26 8.25 -29.97
CA GLN A 217 -27.42 8.37 -29.09
C GLN A 217 -28.72 8.01 -29.84
N ALA A 218 -28.89 8.51 -31.06
CA ALA A 218 -30.06 8.17 -31.89
C ALA A 218 -30.11 6.66 -32.21
N SER A 219 -28.96 6.04 -32.49
CA SER A 219 -28.83 4.60 -32.70
C SER A 219 -29.23 3.79 -31.47
N LEU A 220 -28.80 4.21 -30.28
CA LEU A 220 -29.23 3.61 -29.01
C LEU A 220 -30.76 3.71 -28.83
N LEU A 221 -31.32 4.90 -28.99
CA LEU A 221 -32.74 5.18 -28.75
C LEU A 221 -33.67 4.47 -29.74
N THR A 222 -33.18 4.16 -30.94
CA THR A 222 -33.91 3.38 -31.95
C THR A 222 -33.78 1.88 -31.74
N SER A 223 -32.64 1.43 -31.21
CA SER A 223 -32.34 0.00 -31.03
C SER A 223 -32.91 -0.59 -29.73
N VAL A 224 -33.15 0.24 -28.72
CA VAL A 224 -33.65 -0.22 -27.41
C VAL A 224 -35.12 0.17 -27.24
N PRO A 225 -36.06 -0.80 -27.14
CA PRO A 225 -37.46 -0.48 -26.90
C PRO A 225 -37.63 0.23 -25.55
N SER A 226 -38.52 1.22 -25.50
CA SER A 226 -38.80 1.99 -24.28
C SER A 226 -39.11 1.03 -23.12
N PRO A 227 -38.39 1.12 -21.98
CA PRO A 227 -38.68 0.26 -20.85
C PRO A 227 -40.12 0.48 -20.36
N PRO A 228 -40.82 -0.57 -19.88
CA PRO A 228 -42.15 -0.43 -19.32
C PRO A 228 -42.10 0.51 -18.11
N PRO A 229 -43.09 1.40 -17.95
CA PRO A 229 -43.13 2.35 -16.83
C PRO A 229 -43.13 1.58 -15.50
N GLY A 230 -42.07 1.75 -14.71
CA GLY A 230 -41.91 1.13 -13.37
C GLY A 230 -40.73 0.16 -13.20
N ALA A 231 -39.98 -0.17 -14.25
CA ALA A 231 -38.79 -1.00 -14.13
C ALA A 231 -37.63 -0.23 -13.45
N THR A 232 -37.43 -0.43 -12.13
CA THR A 232 -36.20 0.01 -11.48
C THR A 232 -35.07 -0.96 -11.80
N VAL A 233 -34.17 -0.55 -12.68
CA VAL A 233 -32.94 -1.28 -13.02
C VAL A 233 -32.02 -1.30 -11.80
N ARG A 234 -31.71 -2.49 -11.29
CA ARG A 234 -30.64 -2.71 -10.31
C ARG A 234 -29.34 -2.98 -11.09
N TYR A 235 -28.37 -2.09 -10.94
CA TYR A 235 -27.04 -2.19 -11.56
C TYR A 235 -26.30 -3.44 -11.05
N GLN A 236 -25.70 -4.20 -11.96
CA GLN A 236 -25.00 -5.43 -11.64
C GLN A 236 -23.50 -5.28 -11.83
N SER A 237 -22.89 -5.53 -10.70
CA SER A 237 -21.69 -4.92 -10.24
C SER A 237 -20.53 -5.92 -10.38
N LEU A 238 -19.28 -5.53 -10.71
CA LEU A 238 -18.12 -6.33 -10.32
C LEU A 238 -18.29 -6.59 -8.82
N PRO A 239 -18.47 -7.84 -8.40
CA PRO A 239 -18.82 -8.12 -7.02
C PRO A 239 -17.75 -7.53 -6.12
N SER A 240 -18.17 -6.68 -5.20
CA SER A 240 -17.29 -5.97 -4.28
C SER A 240 -16.36 -6.98 -3.61
N LEU A 241 -15.09 -6.60 -3.38
CA LEU A 241 -14.24 -7.47 -2.58
C LEU A 241 -14.91 -7.62 -1.21
N VAL A 242 -14.96 -8.86 -0.73
CA VAL A 242 -15.46 -9.12 0.62
C VAL A 242 -14.31 -8.86 1.56
N PHE A 243 -14.43 -7.80 2.35
CA PHE A 243 -13.47 -7.52 3.41
C PHE A 243 -13.93 -8.24 4.66
N ASP A 244 -13.11 -9.18 5.15
CA ASP A 244 -13.36 -9.87 6.42
C ASP A 244 -12.42 -9.29 7.49
N PRO A 245 -12.88 -8.31 8.27
CA PRO A 245 -12.05 -7.66 9.28
C PRO A 245 -11.93 -8.49 10.57
N LEU A 246 -10.69 -8.80 10.89
CA LEU A 246 -10.23 -9.50 12.07
C LEU A 246 -9.32 -8.56 12.86
N PHE A 247 -9.48 -8.50 14.17
CA PHE A 247 -8.66 -7.66 15.03
C PHE A 247 -7.71 -8.47 15.89
N LEU A 248 -6.49 -7.96 16.02
CA LEU A 248 -5.48 -8.47 16.94
C LEU A 248 -5.27 -7.48 18.07
N THR A 249 -5.44 -7.92 19.31
CA THR A 249 -4.92 -7.18 20.46
C THR A 249 -3.45 -7.52 20.58
N ALA A 250 -2.61 -6.60 20.13
CA ALA A 250 -1.17 -6.75 20.19
C ALA A 250 -0.64 -6.51 21.61
N ASP A 251 -1.27 -6.98 22.69
CA ASP A 251 -0.68 -6.81 24.02
C ASP A 251 0.55 -7.71 24.17
N VAL A 252 1.71 -7.04 24.16
CA VAL A 252 3.02 -7.65 24.20
C VAL A 252 3.58 -7.40 25.59
N ARG A 253 3.55 -8.43 26.41
CA ARG A 253 4.63 -8.70 27.36
C ARG A 253 4.97 -10.17 27.18
N LEU A 254 6.27 -10.50 27.06
CA LEU A 254 6.68 -11.88 27.27
C LEU A 254 6.09 -12.32 28.62
N PRO A 255 5.32 -13.42 28.69
CA PRO A 255 4.97 -13.94 29.99
C PRO A 255 6.28 -14.27 30.71
N ARG A 256 6.53 -13.61 31.85
CA ARG A 256 7.69 -13.90 32.72
C ARG A 256 7.74 -15.37 33.16
N THR A 257 6.63 -16.08 33.00
CA THR A 257 6.47 -17.51 33.26
C THR A 257 6.24 -18.25 31.95
N ALA A 258 7.24 -19.05 31.55
CA ALA A 258 7.15 -20.04 30.49
C ALA A 258 5.90 -20.92 30.70
N GLY A 259 4.91 -20.81 29.82
CA GLY A 259 3.66 -21.56 29.96
C GLY A 259 3.22 -22.27 28.70
N GLU A 260 3.40 -21.65 27.52
CA GLU A 260 2.84 -22.21 26.30
C GLU A 260 3.78 -22.00 25.10
N GLU A 261 4.80 -22.85 25.07
CA GLU A 261 5.79 -22.97 23.98
C GLU A 261 5.19 -23.78 22.82
N VAL A 262 5.30 -23.29 21.57
CA VAL A 262 5.16 -24.15 20.38
C VAL A 262 6.55 -24.64 20.03
N ARG A 263 6.83 -25.92 20.29
CA ARG A 263 8.08 -26.56 19.88
C ARG A 263 8.02 -26.90 18.40
N VAL A 264 8.95 -26.33 17.62
CA VAL A 264 9.14 -26.68 16.20
C VAL A 264 10.60 -27.11 16.03
N GLY A 265 10.84 -28.42 16.02
CA GLY A 265 12.20 -28.96 16.10
C GLY A 265 12.93 -28.50 17.37
N SER A 266 14.18 -28.03 17.23
CA SER A 266 14.98 -27.46 18.33
C SER A 266 14.70 -25.98 18.61
N ALA A 267 13.90 -25.29 17.79
CA ALA A 267 13.64 -23.86 17.91
C ALA A 267 12.41 -23.60 18.80
N ARG A 268 12.57 -22.68 19.77
CA ARG A 268 11.48 -22.19 20.64
C ARG A 268 10.98 -20.87 20.12
N LEU A 269 9.83 -20.86 19.42
CA LEU A 269 9.22 -19.66 18.88
C LEU A 269 8.17 -19.12 19.87
N PRO A 270 8.15 -17.81 20.20
CA PRO A 270 7.04 -17.24 20.96
C PRO A 270 5.78 -17.26 20.09
N ALA A 271 4.88 -18.18 20.38
CA ALA A 271 3.64 -18.29 19.63
C ALA A 271 2.73 -17.10 19.95
N ARG A 272 2.60 -16.16 19.01
CA ARG A 272 1.51 -15.18 19.02
C ARG A 272 0.23 -15.89 18.62
N ARG A 273 -0.32 -16.65 19.56
CA ARG A 273 -1.42 -17.59 19.36
C ARG A 273 -2.60 -16.97 18.64
N ALA A 274 -2.98 -15.73 18.97
CA ALA A 274 -4.08 -15.05 18.28
C ALA A 274 -3.82 -14.88 16.79
N ALA A 275 -2.67 -14.30 16.40
CA ALA A 275 -2.31 -14.10 15.00
C ALA A 275 -2.12 -15.43 14.24
N ALA A 276 -1.50 -16.43 14.88
CA ALA A 276 -1.35 -17.75 14.29
C ALA A 276 -2.71 -18.45 14.09
N VAL A 277 -3.62 -18.34 15.06
CA VAL A 277 -4.99 -18.88 14.94
C VAL A 277 -5.74 -18.17 13.82
N LEU A 278 -5.64 -16.84 13.70
CA LEU A 278 -6.30 -16.09 12.61
C LEU A 278 -5.76 -16.50 11.23
N ILE A 279 -4.44 -16.49 11.03
CA ILE A 279 -3.83 -16.87 9.75
C ILE A 279 -4.18 -18.32 9.42
N GLN A 280 -4.09 -19.24 10.40
CA GLN A 280 -4.47 -20.63 10.21
C GLN A 280 -5.96 -20.76 9.86
N THR A 281 -6.84 -19.98 10.50
CA THR A 281 -8.28 -19.99 10.23
C THR A 281 -8.56 -19.53 8.81
N ILE A 282 -7.98 -18.40 8.38
CA ILE A 282 -8.08 -17.88 7.01
C ILE A 282 -7.62 -18.95 6.03
N VAL A 283 -6.38 -19.43 6.17
CA VAL A 283 -5.76 -20.43 5.28
C VAL A 283 -6.60 -21.72 5.21
N SER A 284 -7.14 -22.17 6.34
CA SER A 284 -7.94 -23.42 6.40
C SER A 284 -9.24 -23.33 5.61
N GLN A 285 -9.81 -22.13 5.43
CA GLN A 285 -11.01 -21.94 4.59
C GLN A 285 -10.75 -22.24 3.10
N TYR A 286 -9.49 -22.22 2.67
CA TYR A 286 -9.06 -22.43 1.29
C TYR A 286 -8.49 -23.84 1.03
N LEU A 287 -8.19 -24.62 2.07
CA LEU A 287 -7.68 -25.99 1.91
C LEU A 287 -8.55 -26.94 1.07
N PRO A 288 -9.91 -26.85 1.09
CA PRO A 288 -10.75 -27.71 0.25
C PRO A 288 -10.63 -27.42 -1.25
N PHE A 289 -10.03 -26.29 -1.65
CA PHE A 289 -9.88 -25.87 -3.03
C PHE A 289 -8.56 -26.41 -3.59
N THR A 290 -8.49 -27.71 -3.83
CA THR A 290 -7.50 -28.27 -4.75
C THR A 290 -8.05 -28.05 -6.15
N GLY A 291 -7.65 -26.96 -6.81
CA GLY A 291 -8.18 -26.61 -8.13
C GLY A 291 -8.07 -27.77 -9.12
N GLU A 292 -9.17 -28.09 -9.82
CA GLU A 292 -9.22 -29.14 -10.85
C GLU A 292 -8.20 -28.88 -11.99
N ASP A 293 -7.77 -27.64 -12.15
CA ASP A 293 -6.81 -27.18 -13.18
C ASP A 293 -5.36 -26.98 -12.67
N GLY A 294 -5.05 -27.41 -11.44
CA GLY A 294 -3.72 -27.21 -10.84
C GLY A 294 -3.40 -25.76 -10.45
N LEU A 295 -4.37 -24.85 -10.56
CA LEU A 295 -4.26 -23.47 -10.08
C LEU A 295 -4.34 -23.45 -8.55
N ARG A 296 -3.41 -22.74 -7.91
CA ARG A 296 -3.39 -22.52 -6.46
C ARG A 296 -4.32 -21.36 -6.12
N PRO A 297 -5.23 -21.49 -5.13
CA PRO A 297 -6.05 -20.37 -4.68
C PRO A 297 -5.17 -19.21 -4.20
N ALA A 298 -5.46 -18.01 -4.70
CA ALA A 298 -4.84 -16.78 -4.23
C ALA A 298 -5.53 -16.29 -2.95
N VAL A 299 -4.80 -16.26 -1.84
CA VAL A 299 -5.26 -15.76 -0.54
C VAL A 299 -4.62 -14.42 -0.27
N ARG A 300 -5.43 -13.37 -0.16
CA ARG A 300 -4.97 -12.00 0.10
C ARG A 300 -5.28 -11.59 1.54
N ILE A 301 -4.25 -11.18 2.28
CA ILE A 301 -4.37 -10.70 3.65
C ILE A 301 -3.92 -9.24 3.71
N GLY A 302 -4.84 -8.31 3.93
CA GLY A 302 -4.53 -6.90 4.14
C GLY A 302 -4.17 -6.60 5.60
N LEU A 303 -3.14 -5.79 5.79
CA LEU A 303 -2.59 -5.42 7.10
C LEU A 303 -2.72 -3.90 7.31
N PRO A 304 -3.90 -3.41 7.74
CA PRO A 304 -4.07 -2.01 8.15
C PRO A 304 -3.42 -1.75 9.50
N GLY A 305 -2.24 -1.11 9.50
CA GLY A 305 -1.51 -0.77 10.72
C GLY A 305 -0.05 -0.38 10.45
N GLY A 306 0.79 -0.47 11.48
CA GLY A 306 2.23 -0.17 11.42
C GLY A 306 3.14 -1.40 11.47
N ASP A 307 4.42 -1.17 11.73
CA ASP A 307 5.42 -2.25 11.80
C ASP A 307 5.16 -3.27 12.91
N ARG A 308 4.53 -2.85 14.01
CA ARG A 308 4.16 -3.74 15.13
C ARG A 308 3.22 -4.86 14.66
N LEU A 309 2.16 -4.50 13.93
CA LEU A 309 1.20 -5.45 13.37
C LEU A 309 1.89 -6.37 12.36
N LEU A 310 2.70 -5.81 11.47
CA LEU A 310 3.46 -6.57 10.51
C LEU A 310 4.37 -7.58 11.20
N HIS A 311 5.11 -7.16 12.23
CA HIS A 311 5.96 -8.04 13.02
C HIS A 311 5.17 -9.19 13.67
N VAL A 312 4.01 -8.89 14.29
CA VAL A 312 3.11 -9.90 14.87
C VAL A 312 2.72 -10.96 13.83
N VAL A 313 2.26 -10.50 12.67
CA VAL A 313 1.77 -11.35 11.58
C VAL A 313 2.92 -12.13 10.94
N ALA A 314 4.07 -11.49 10.74
CA ALA A 314 5.26 -12.10 10.15
C ALA A 314 5.78 -13.23 11.04
N GLN A 315 5.85 -13.03 12.36
CA GLN A 315 6.23 -14.10 13.30
C GLN A 315 5.24 -15.26 13.30
N ALA A 316 3.94 -14.96 13.31
CA ALA A 316 2.89 -15.98 13.27
C ALA A 316 2.94 -16.79 11.96
N TYR A 317 3.09 -16.12 10.82
CA TYR A 317 3.26 -16.73 9.52
C TYR A 317 4.50 -17.63 9.48
N ALA A 318 5.66 -17.13 9.94
CA ALA A 318 6.88 -17.90 9.97
C ALA A 318 6.75 -19.15 10.86
N GLY A 319 6.19 -19.01 12.05
CA GLY A 319 5.94 -20.14 12.95
C GLY A 319 4.98 -21.18 12.38
N LEU A 320 3.93 -20.75 11.67
CA LEU A 320 3.01 -21.67 10.98
C LEU A 320 3.68 -22.37 9.79
N ARG A 321 4.48 -21.67 9.00
CA ARG A 321 5.22 -22.26 7.87
C ARG A 321 6.19 -23.33 8.34
N LEU A 322 6.86 -23.11 9.48
CA LEU A 322 7.78 -24.08 10.06
C LEU A 322 7.05 -25.26 10.73
N SER A 323 5.98 -25.01 11.49
CA SER A 323 5.28 -26.06 12.23
C SER A 323 4.28 -26.87 11.41
N LYS A 324 3.72 -26.25 10.37
CA LYS A 324 2.64 -26.79 9.55
C LYS A 324 2.84 -26.43 8.06
N PRO A 325 3.98 -26.80 7.43
CA PRO A 325 4.28 -26.40 6.05
C PRO A 325 3.20 -26.85 5.06
N LYS A 326 2.56 -28.00 5.31
CA LYS A 326 1.46 -28.54 4.50
C LYS A 326 0.24 -27.62 4.38
N LEU A 327 0.02 -26.71 5.33
CA LEU A 327 -1.07 -25.73 5.25
C LEU A 327 -0.92 -24.77 4.07
N PHE A 328 0.31 -24.54 3.62
CA PHE A 328 0.62 -23.53 2.61
C PHE A 328 1.05 -24.13 1.25
N ALA A 329 1.22 -25.45 1.16
CA ALA A 329 1.80 -26.11 -0.01
C ALA A 329 1.03 -25.84 -1.31
N ASN A 330 -0.30 -25.64 -1.20
CA ASN A 330 -1.20 -25.48 -2.34
C ASN A 330 -1.83 -24.09 -2.42
N LEU A 331 -1.31 -23.08 -1.72
CA LEU A 331 -1.88 -21.74 -1.71
C LEU A 331 -0.88 -20.73 -2.24
N ASP A 332 -1.40 -19.70 -2.91
CA ASP A 332 -0.65 -18.50 -3.24
C ASP A 332 -1.04 -17.41 -2.24
N LEU A 333 -0.20 -17.18 -1.23
CA LEU A 333 -0.49 -16.25 -0.15
C LEU A 333 0.18 -14.91 -0.45
N THR A 334 -0.57 -13.80 -0.35
CA THR A 334 -0.04 -12.46 -0.55
C THR A 334 -0.48 -11.54 0.59
N PHE A 335 0.46 -10.81 1.17
CA PHE A 335 0.18 -9.82 2.23
C PHE A 335 0.17 -8.40 1.66
N ILE A 336 -0.93 -7.68 1.83
CA ILE A 336 -1.10 -6.30 1.36
C ILE A 336 -0.88 -5.36 2.54
N LEU A 337 0.19 -4.57 2.52
CA LEU A 337 0.42 -3.55 3.54
C LEU A 337 -0.47 -2.33 3.29
N LEU A 338 -1.17 -1.89 4.34
CA LEU A 338 -1.91 -0.64 4.38
C LEU A 338 -1.32 0.18 5.53
N PRO A 339 -0.23 0.93 5.30
CA PRO A 339 0.52 1.60 6.36
C PRO A 339 -0.25 2.81 6.89
N LEU A 340 -1.11 2.58 7.88
CA LEU A 340 -1.93 3.61 8.51
C LEU A 340 -1.22 4.29 9.68
N ASP A 341 -0.28 3.57 10.30
CA ASP A 341 0.60 4.06 11.36
C ASP A 341 2.04 4.14 10.85
N GLU A 342 3.00 4.37 11.75
CA GLU A 342 4.42 4.30 11.41
C GLU A 342 4.77 2.89 10.91
N SER A 343 5.02 2.78 9.60
CA SER A 343 5.57 1.58 8.99
C SER A 343 6.81 1.90 8.17
N ARG A 344 7.96 1.47 8.67
CA ARG A 344 9.27 1.55 8.00
C ARG A 344 9.29 0.64 6.79
N VAL A 345 8.66 -0.53 6.87
CA VAL A 345 8.51 -1.43 5.71
C VAL A 345 7.66 -0.78 4.64
N GLY A 346 6.53 -0.17 5.01
CA GLY A 346 5.69 0.59 4.09
C GLY A 346 6.42 1.76 3.45
N GLN A 347 7.24 2.49 4.20
CA GLN A 347 8.08 3.57 3.66
C GLN A 347 9.15 3.05 2.69
N CYS A 348 9.77 1.92 2.99
CA CYS A 348 10.74 1.27 2.11
C CYS A 348 10.08 0.89 0.77
N LEU A 349 8.91 0.23 0.81
CA LEU A 349 8.13 -0.08 -0.39
C LEU A 349 7.74 1.19 -1.16
N ALA A 350 7.25 2.22 -0.47
CA ALA A 350 6.84 3.49 -1.09
C ALA A 350 7.99 4.22 -1.82
N ARG A 351 9.25 4.03 -1.42
CA ARG A 351 10.41 4.60 -2.14
C ARG A 351 10.70 3.87 -3.44
N GLY A 352 10.59 2.54 -3.42
CA GLY A 352 10.81 1.70 -4.61
C GLY A 352 9.60 1.62 -5.53
N ASP A 353 8.41 2.00 -5.05
CA ASP A 353 7.14 1.82 -5.74
C ASP A 353 6.24 3.05 -5.53
N GLY A 354 6.24 3.96 -6.51
CA GLY A 354 5.43 5.17 -6.48
C GLY A 354 3.91 4.91 -6.50
N TRP A 355 3.49 3.74 -7.00
CA TRP A 355 2.10 3.33 -6.95
C TRP A 355 1.73 2.95 -5.52
N PHE A 356 2.55 2.13 -4.86
CA PHE A 356 2.38 1.82 -3.43
C PHE A 356 2.34 3.10 -2.59
N ALA A 357 3.23 4.06 -2.86
CA ALA A 357 3.28 5.34 -2.17
C ALA A 357 1.95 6.10 -2.26
N SER A 358 1.39 6.22 -3.47
CA SER A 358 0.16 6.99 -3.71
C SER A 358 -1.10 6.28 -3.19
N LEU A 359 -1.27 5.00 -3.50
CA LEU A 359 -2.55 4.30 -3.32
C LEU A 359 -2.64 3.46 -2.05
N ALA A 360 -1.55 2.83 -1.61
CA ALA A 360 -1.55 2.04 -0.38
C ALA A 360 -1.20 2.88 0.85
N SER A 361 -0.23 3.79 0.72
CA SER A 361 0.25 4.60 1.84
C SER A 361 -0.50 5.92 2.00
N GLN A 362 -0.50 6.77 0.98
CA GLN A 362 -1.07 8.13 1.11
C GLN A 362 -2.60 8.14 1.04
N GLY A 363 -3.22 7.37 0.14
CA GLY A 363 -4.67 7.36 -0.08
C GLY A 363 -5.49 7.05 1.18
N PRO A 364 -5.35 5.86 1.78
CA PRO A 364 -6.08 5.49 3.00
C PRO A 364 -5.79 6.43 4.17
N ALA A 365 -4.53 6.82 4.37
CA ALA A 365 -4.15 7.75 5.44
C ALA A 365 -4.79 9.13 5.27
N ALA A 366 -4.82 9.66 4.04
CA ALA A 366 -5.48 10.93 3.72
C ALA A 366 -6.99 10.86 3.99
N CYS A 367 -7.65 9.75 3.59
CA CYS A 367 -9.08 9.56 3.84
C CYS A 367 -9.41 9.54 5.34
N LEU A 368 -8.59 8.84 6.14
CA LEU A 368 -8.77 8.80 7.59
C LEU A 368 -8.53 10.16 8.26
N ARG A 369 -7.60 10.97 7.73
CA ARG A 369 -7.34 12.34 8.23
C ARG A 369 -8.46 13.33 7.89
N MET A 370 -9.11 13.14 6.74
CA MET A 370 -10.24 13.96 6.30
C MET A 370 -11.53 13.64 7.07
N TRP A 371 -11.59 12.51 7.77
CA TRP A 371 -12.75 12.13 8.54
C TRP A 371 -12.77 12.84 9.90
N PRO A 372 -13.87 13.56 10.24
CA PRO A 372 -14.02 14.02 11.61
C PRO A 372 -14.01 12.81 12.54
N ARG A 373 -13.26 12.88 13.64
CA ARG A 373 -13.28 11.86 14.71
C ARG A 373 -14.71 11.80 15.27
N LEU A 374 -15.60 11.07 14.60
CA LEU A 374 -16.92 10.76 15.11
C LEU A 374 -16.69 10.06 16.45
N PRO A 375 -17.29 10.54 17.56
CA PRO A 375 -17.18 9.85 18.81
C PRO A 375 -17.68 8.42 18.60
N VAL A 376 -16.92 7.45 19.12
CA VAL A 376 -17.14 6.00 18.94
C VAL A 376 -18.56 5.57 19.36
N ASP A 377 -19.25 6.40 20.14
CA ASP A 377 -20.61 6.17 20.65
C ASP A 377 -21.72 6.94 19.92
N ALA A 378 -21.40 7.68 18.85
CA ALA A 378 -22.43 8.35 18.05
C ALA A 378 -23.25 7.29 17.31
N LYS A 379 -24.40 6.90 17.87
CA LYS A 379 -25.41 6.11 17.18
C LYS A 379 -25.74 6.80 15.86
N VAL A 380 -25.22 6.28 14.77
CA VAL A 380 -25.55 6.74 13.42
C VAL A 380 -27.06 6.58 13.26
N PRO A 381 -27.83 7.66 13.03
CA PRO A 381 -29.26 7.56 12.95
C PRO A 381 -29.64 6.64 11.77
N SER A 382 -30.28 5.52 12.08
CA SER A 382 -30.66 4.47 11.12
C SER A 382 -31.83 4.87 10.21
N THR A 383 -32.21 6.14 10.17
CA THR A 383 -33.46 6.61 9.55
C THR A 383 -33.28 7.70 8.49
N ALA A 384 -32.06 7.98 8.03
CA ALA A 384 -31.85 8.90 6.92
C ALA A 384 -32.30 8.25 5.58
N SER A 385 -33.54 8.57 5.20
CA SER A 385 -34.16 8.28 3.91
C SER A 385 -33.26 8.66 2.74
N THR A 386 -32.92 7.64 1.96
CA THR A 386 -32.18 7.62 0.69
C THR A 386 -32.85 8.44 -0.41
N ALA A 387 -32.30 9.62 -0.73
CA ALA A 387 -32.57 10.29 -2.00
C ALA A 387 -31.34 10.96 -2.62
N ASP A 388 -30.36 11.46 -1.84
CA ASP A 388 -29.16 12.13 -2.38
C ASP A 388 -27.90 11.27 -2.22
N ALA A 389 -27.52 10.47 -3.22
CA ALA A 389 -26.29 9.65 -3.18
C ALA A 389 -25.16 10.11 -4.07
N SER A 390 -25.11 11.41 -4.30
CA SER A 390 -23.93 12.00 -4.86
C SER A 390 -22.73 11.98 -3.94
N SER A 391 -22.95 12.03 -2.63
CA SER A 391 -21.83 12.20 -1.71
C SER A 391 -20.98 10.93 -1.72
N LEU A 392 -19.80 11.03 -2.34
CA LEU A 392 -18.73 10.06 -2.15
C LEU A 392 -18.40 10.03 -0.66
N THR A 393 -19.05 9.14 0.09
CA THR A 393 -18.79 9.05 1.52
C THR A 393 -17.32 8.70 1.70
N PRO A 394 -16.62 9.29 2.67
CA PRO A 394 -15.25 8.91 2.99
C PRO A 394 -15.09 7.40 3.21
N ALA A 395 -16.13 6.70 3.67
CA ALA A 395 -16.20 5.25 3.70
C ALA A 395 -16.09 4.60 2.31
N ALA A 396 -16.88 5.06 1.35
CA ALA A 396 -16.81 4.61 -0.04
C ALA A 396 -15.47 4.95 -0.71
N LEU A 397 -14.89 6.12 -0.42
CA LEU A 397 -13.57 6.50 -0.92
C LEU A 397 -12.45 5.63 -0.33
N CYS A 398 -12.44 5.42 0.99
CA CYS A 398 -11.55 4.48 1.66
C CYS A 398 -11.64 3.09 1.04
N ARG A 399 -12.87 2.58 0.86
CA ARG A 399 -13.11 1.28 0.22
C ARG A 399 -12.50 1.23 -1.18
N ARG A 400 -12.70 2.26 -1.99
CA ARG A 400 -12.12 2.34 -3.34
C ARG A 400 -10.59 2.28 -3.30
N PHE A 401 -9.93 2.99 -2.38
CA PHE A 401 -8.47 2.90 -2.25
C PHE A 401 -7.99 1.52 -1.84
N VAL A 402 -8.64 0.90 -0.85
CA VAL A 402 -8.27 -0.44 -0.38
C VAL A 402 -8.54 -1.49 -1.45
N GLU A 403 -9.68 -1.42 -2.14
CA GLU A 403 -10.00 -2.32 -3.24
C GLU A 403 -9.07 -2.12 -4.43
N ALA A 404 -8.78 -0.88 -4.80
CA ALA A 404 -7.81 -0.57 -5.84
C ALA A 404 -6.46 -1.18 -5.47
N THR A 405 -5.97 -0.97 -4.25
CA THR A 405 -4.73 -1.56 -3.75
C THR A 405 -4.77 -3.09 -3.89
N ALA A 406 -5.79 -3.76 -3.34
CA ALA A 406 -5.88 -5.21 -3.35
C ALA A 406 -6.03 -5.83 -4.75
N ARG A 407 -6.70 -5.14 -5.69
CA ARG A 407 -6.89 -5.62 -7.07
C ARG A 407 -5.65 -5.44 -7.93
N SER A 408 -4.82 -4.46 -7.61
CA SER A 408 -3.70 -4.05 -8.46
C SER A 408 -2.37 -4.58 -7.96
N ALA A 409 -2.28 -4.97 -6.68
CA ALA A 409 -1.07 -5.51 -6.08
C ALA A 409 -0.94 -6.98 -6.49
N ARG A 410 -0.44 -7.19 -7.71
CA ARG A 410 -0.34 -8.51 -8.35
C ARG A 410 1.03 -9.13 -8.19
N GLU A 411 2.05 -8.29 -8.03
CA GLU A 411 3.42 -8.73 -7.79
C GLU A 411 3.66 -8.84 -6.29
N SER A 412 4.62 -9.66 -5.90
CA SER A 412 5.06 -9.75 -4.52
C SER A 412 6.58 -9.64 -4.40
N VAL A 413 7.04 -8.82 -3.46
CA VAL A 413 8.43 -8.77 -3.03
C VAL A 413 8.60 -9.76 -1.88
N ALA A 414 9.56 -10.68 -2.03
CA ALA A 414 9.90 -11.61 -0.99
C ALA A 414 10.80 -10.93 0.06
N PHE A 415 10.25 -10.67 1.25
CA PHE A 415 11.02 -10.21 2.40
C PHE A 415 11.54 -11.42 3.16
N ARG A 416 12.87 -11.60 3.19
CA ARG A 416 13.47 -12.76 3.83
C ARG A 416 13.40 -12.69 5.36
N PHE A 417 13.09 -13.83 5.97
CA PHE A 417 13.15 -13.99 7.41
C PHE A 417 14.55 -14.37 7.86
N PHE A 418 14.87 -13.87 9.05
CA PHE A 418 16.04 -14.26 9.82
C PHE A 418 15.58 -14.80 11.18
N ALA A 419 16.34 -15.74 11.72
CA ALA A 419 16.23 -16.19 13.10
C ALA A 419 17.22 -15.42 13.96
N LEU A 420 16.74 -14.98 15.11
CA LEU A 420 17.56 -14.44 16.19
C LEU A 420 17.47 -15.41 17.37
N ASP A 421 18.52 -16.21 17.56
CA ASP A 421 18.70 -17.09 18.70
C ASP A 421 19.14 -16.23 19.90
N VAL A 422 18.48 -16.37 21.05
CA VAL A 422 18.60 -15.48 22.21
C VAL A 422 18.91 -16.29 23.47
N TRP A 423 19.85 -15.80 24.27
CA TRP A 423 20.19 -16.36 25.59
C TRP A 423 19.90 -15.35 26.70
N LEU A 424 19.13 -15.79 27.69
CA LEU A 424 18.70 -15.02 28.85
C LEU A 424 19.73 -15.14 29.99
N PRO A 425 19.88 -14.09 30.82
CA PRO A 425 20.90 -14.07 31.88
C PRO A 425 20.76 -15.21 32.91
N SER A 426 19.57 -15.78 33.05
CA SER A 426 19.28 -16.86 33.99
C SER A 426 19.78 -18.24 33.55
N ASN A 427 20.15 -18.40 32.28
CA ASN A 427 20.48 -19.72 31.72
C ASN A 427 21.90 -19.75 31.15
N GLU A 428 22.71 -20.69 31.64
CA GLU A 428 24.09 -20.89 31.19
C GLU A 428 24.23 -21.94 30.08
N THR A 429 23.11 -22.44 29.54
CA THR A 429 23.16 -23.48 28.51
C THR A 429 23.75 -22.98 27.19
N THR A 430 24.35 -23.89 26.43
CA THR A 430 24.82 -23.63 25.06
C THR A 430 23.67 -23.50 24.07
N THR A 431 22.49 -24.01 24.41
CA THR A 431 21.27 -23.90 23.61
C THR A 431 20.57 -22.57 23.84
N PRO A 432 20.05 -21.91 22.80
CA PRO A 432 19.30 -20.68 22.97
C PRO A 432 18.01 -20.91 23.77
N ASP A 433 17.65 -19.94 24.59
CA ASP A 433 16.39 -19.93 25.36
C ASP A 433 15.18 -19.69 24.45
N ALA A 434 15.37 -18.89 23.40
CA ALA A 434 14.36 -18.58 22.42
C ALA A 434 14.99 -18.37 21.03
N THR A 435 14.23 -18.68 19.99
CA THR A 435 14.53 -18.29 18.62
C THR A 435 13.42 -17.34 18.16
N LEU A 436 13.77 -16.13 17.75
CA LEU A 436 12.83 -15.10 17.32
C LEU A 436 12.93 -14.91 15.81
N PRO A 437 11.86 -15.15 15.04
CA PRO A 437 11.82 -14.74 13.66
C PRO A 437 11.71 -13.21 13.58
N TRP A 438 12.47 -12.60 12.68
CA TRP A 438 12.44 -11.16 12.41
C TRP A 438 12.53 -10.87 10.91
N LEU A 439 12.02 -9.69 10.52
CA LEU A 439 11.83 -9.31 9.12
C LEU A 439 12.59 -8.03 8.73
N SER A 440 12.61 -7.03 9.61
CA SER A 440 13.04 -5.66 9.27
C SER A 440 14.31 -5.22 9.99
N ARG A 441 14.29 -5.20 11.32
CA ARG A 441 15.34 -4.55 12.11
C ARG A 441 15.51 -5.17 13.49
N VAL A 442 16.74 -5.32 13.93
CA VAL A 442 17.10 -5.67 15.30
C VAL A 442 18.01 -4.58 15.84
N THR A 443 17.73 -4.10 17.04
CA THR A 443 18.57 -3.16 17.77
C THR A 443 19.04 -3.82 19.07
N LEU A 444 20.34 -3.76 19.32
CA LEU A 444 21.02 -4.23 20.53
C LEU A 444 21.64 -3.03 21.22
N GLY A 445 21.42 -2.82 22.52
CA GLY A 445 22.03 -1.72 23.26
C GLY A 445 21.43 -1.53 24.65
N ALA A 446 22.09 -0.73 25.48
CA ALA A 446 21.47 -0.21 26.70
C ALA A 446 20.48 0.88 26.27
N ASP A 447 19.22 0.76 26.70
CA ASP A 447 18.14 1.71 26.42
C ASP A 447 18.63 3.17 26.39
N ASP A 448 18.48 3.82 25.24
CA ASP A 448 18.09 5.22 25.18
C ASP A 448 16.82 5.25 24.30
N ASP A 449 15.70 5.51 24.98
CA ASP A 449 14.39 5.92 24.47
C ASP A 449 13.35 4.89 24.05
N ALA A 450 12.65 4.36 25.06
CA ALA A 450 11.21 4.18 24.96
C ALA A 450 10.40 5.45 25.36
N ASP A 451 11.04 6.48 25.94
CA ASP A 451 10.45 7.82 26.20
C ASP A 451 11.58 8.83 26.57
N PHE A 452 12.13 9.58 25.59
CA PHE A 452 12.99 10.72 25.91
C PHE A 452 12.12 11.84 26.48
N ASP A 453 12.05 11.94 27.80
CA ASP A 453 11.66 13.19 28.47
C ASP A 453 12.88 14.13 28.47
N PRO A 454 12.92 15.18 27.62
CA PRO A 454 14.04 16.12 27.56
C PRO A 454 14.27 16.88 28.87
N SER A 455 13.39 16.75 29.87
CA SER A 455 13.55 17.38 31.18
C SER A 455 14.35 16.57 32.20
N ALA A 456 14.63 15.28 31.95
CA ALA A 456 15.27 14.38 32.93
C ALA A 456 16.80 14.18 32.77
N SER A 457 17.43 14.60 31.67
CA SER A 457 18.83 14.20 31.34
C SER A 457 19.96 15.06 31.94
N MET A 458 19.69 15.92 32.92
CA MET A 458 20.73 16.70 33.61
C MET A 458 21.54 15.91 34.66
N ARG A 459 21.34 14.59 34.81
CA ARG A 459 22.26 13.75 35.62
C ARG A 459 23.29 13.08 34.71
N LYS A 460 24.47 13.71 34.64
CA LYS A 460 25.73 13.14 34.12
C LYS A 460 26.09 11.85 34.90
N GLY A 461 25.49 10.72 34.54
CA GLY A 461 26.00 9.39 34.84
C GLY A 461 26.50 8.80 33.53
N ALA A 462 27.76 8.38 33.49
CA ALA A 462 28.33 7.72 32.33
C ALA A 462 27.45 6.50 31.97
N THR A 463 26.84 6.50 30.78
CA THR A 463 26.31 5.29 30.16
C THR A 463 27.46 4.30 30.10
N ALA A 464 27.39 3.25 30.91
CA ALA A 464 28.44 2.25 30.97
C ALA A 464 28.57 1.63 29.58
N ALA A 465 29.72 1.82 28.93
CA ALA A 465 30.00 1.22 27.64
C ALA A 465 29.79 -0.29 27.72
N LEU A 466 28.93 -0.82 26.85
CA LEU A 466 28.79 -2.25 26.67
C LEU A 466 29.96 -2.75 25.80
N SER A 467 30.71 -3.72 26.31
CA SER A 467 31.74 -4.40 25.51
C SER A 467 31.16 -5.70 25.01
N PHE A 468 31.14 -5.88 23.69
CA PHE A 468 30.66 -7.09 23.06
C PHE A 468 31.80 -7.78 22.31
N THR A 469 31.78 -9.10 22.30
CA THR A 469 32.56 -9.88 21.33
C THR A 469 31.68 -10.11 20.11
N LEU A 470 32.12 -9.60 18.96
CA LEU A 470 31.43 -9.69 17.69
C LEU A 470 32.12 -10.75 16.84
N SER A 471 31.42 -11.84 16.53
CA SER A 471 31.89 -12.81 15.55
C SER A 471 31.08 -12.64 14.26
N LEU A 472 31.76 -12.20 13.19
CA LEU A 472 31.17 -12.01 11.87
C LEU A 472 31.66 -13.08 10.91
N ASN A 473 30.71 -13.74 10.24
CA ASN A 473 30.97 -14.40 8.97
C ASN A 473 30.62 -13.40 7.85
N ALA A 474 31.43 -12.34 7.71
CA ALA A 474 31.16 -11.27 6.77
C ALA A 474 31.36 -11.72 5.31
N VAL A 475 30.46 -11.32 4.41
CA VAL A 475 30.68 -11.34 2.97
C VAL A 475 30.93 -9.89 2.59
N ASN A 476 32.19 -9.50 2.36
CA ASN A 476 32.52 -8.13 1.97
C ASN A 476 32.32 -7.97 0.45
N PRO A 477 31.35 -7.17 -0.04
CA PRO A 477 31.10 -7.04 -1.47
C PRO A 477 32.09 -6.12 -2.20
N PHE A 478 32.91 -5.33 -1.50
CA PHE A 478 33.78 -4.31 -2.12
C PHE A 478 35.27 -4.66 -2.19
N GLY A 479 35.61 -5.95 -2.14
CA GLY A 479 36.96 -6.42 -2.45
C GLY A 479 37.94 -6.30 -1.28
N ALA A 480 38.58 -7.43 -0.99
CA ALA A 480 39.65 -7.60 0.00
C ALA A 480 39.27 -7.35 1.47
N SER A 481 38.43 -8.22 2.05
CA SER A 481 38.70 -8.67 3.42
C SER A 481 39.16 -10.11 3.37
N ARG A 482 40.28 -10.42 4.03
CA ARG A 482 40.81 -11.77 4.18
C ARG A 482 39.70 -12.64 4.78
N ALA A 483 39.23 -13.63 4.03
CA ALA A 483 38.41 -14.70 4.58
C ALA A 483 39.20 -15.34 5.74
N GLY A 484 38.84 -15.01 7.00
CA GLY A 484 39.46 -15.59 8.18
C GLY A 484 39.76 -14.63 9.34
N GLU A 485 39.79 -13.31 9.15
CA GLU A 485 39.92 -12.38 10.29
C GLU A 485 38.52 -12.03 10.81
N SER A 486 38.06 -12.78 11.81
CA SER A 486 36.99 -12.31 12.70
C SER A 486 37.41 -10.94 13.21
N PRO A 487 36.59 -9.87 13.09
CA PRO A 487 36.93 -8.61 13.73
C PRO A 487 37.24 -8.91 15.18
N GLY A 488 38.45 -8.56 15.64
CA GLY A 488 38.81 -8.67 17.04
C GLY A 488 37.78 -7.93 17.90
N ARG A 489 37.78 -8.18 19.21
CA ARG A 489 36.86 -7.55 20.19
C ARG A 489 36.58 -6.06 19.87
N VAL A 490 35.30 -5.68 19.78
CA VAL A 490 34.86 -4.30 19.50
C VAL A 490 33.95 -3.81 20.64
N SER A 491 34.29 -2.69 21.26
CA SER A 491 33.42 -2.04 22.25
C SER A 491 32.45 -1.08 21.54
N VAL A 492 31.14 -1.31 21.69
CA VAL A 492 30.09 -0.53 21.00
C VAL A 492 28.98 -0.14 21.98
N THR A 493 28.38 1.04 21.81
CA THR A 493 27.21 1.43 22.61
C THR A 493 25.95 0.72 22.15
N SER A 494 25.80 0.54 20.84
CA SER A 494 24.70 -0.18 20.23
C SER A 494 25.09 -0.81 18.90
N ALA A 495 24.33 -1.84 18.53
CA ALA A 495 24.43 -2.49 17.23
C ALA A 495 23.04 -2.56 16.59
N VAL A 496 22.96 -2.31 15.30
CA VAL A 496 21.72 -2.38 14.52
C VAL A 496 21.90 -3.37 13.38
N LEU A 497 21.05 -4.37 13.31
CA LEU A 497 20.92 -5.25 12.14
C LEU A 497 19.69 -4.80 11.37
N ALA A 498 19.81 -4.57 10.07
CA ALA A 498 18.71 -4.12 9.22
C ALA A 498 18.66 -4.93 7.93
N ASN A 499 17.47 -5.37 7.55
CA ASN A 499 17.20 -6.06 6.28
C ASN A 499 16.78 -5.08 5.17
N HIS A 500 16.53 -3.81 5.51
CA HIS A 500 16.24 -2.72 4.57
C HIS A 500 16.47 -1.34 5.19
N TRP A 501 16.59 -0.33 4.32
CA TRP A 501 16.97 1.04 4.68
C TRP A 501 15.79 1.90 5.11
N GLN A 502 16.02 2.76 6.10
CA GLN A 502 15.06 3.71 6.65
C GLN A 502 15.36 5.16 6.25
N ALA A 503 14.46 6.08 6.57
CA ALA A 503 14.74 7.51 6.45
C ALA A 503 15.83 7.90 7.45
N GLY A 504 16.92 8.54 6.99
CA GLY A 504 18.03 8.98 7.85
C GLY A 504 19.15 7.96 8.03
N ASP A 505 19.02 6.78 7.44
CA ASP A 505 20.11 5.81 7.31
C ASP A 505 21.13 6.31 6.26
N THR A 506 22.43 6.36 6.57
CA THR A 506 23.49 6.84 5.67
C THR A 506 24.26 5.70 4.97
N GLY A 507 24.27 5.68 3.63
CA GLY A 507 24.98 4.69 2.77
C GLY A 507 24.17 4.28 1.52
N PRO A 508 24.58 3.21 0.81
CA PRO A 508 24.15 2.96 -0.57
C PRO A 508 22.66 2.59 -0.66
N ASP A 509 21.93 3.25 -1.56
CA ASP A 509 20.47 3.13 -1.78
C ASP A 509 19.99 1.73 -2.22
N THR A 510 20.91 0.78 -2.45
CA THR A 510 20.60 -0.54 -3.00
C THR A 510 20.52 -1.59 -1.91
N VAL A 511 19.43 -1.60 -1.13
CA VAL A 511 19.08 -2.82 -0.38
C VAL A 511 17.90 -3.53 -0.99
N THR A 512 18.12 -4.81 -1.17
CA THR A 512 17.18 -5.77 -1.71
C THR A 512 16.58 -6.53 -0.53
N PRO A 513 15.28 -6.39 -0.22
CA PRO A 513 14.62 -7.18 0.85
C PRO A 513 14.70 -8.71 0.67
N ALA A 514 15.04 -9.13 -0.55
CA ALA A 514 15.32 -10.50 -0.95
C ALA A 514 16.80 -10.89 -0.82
N ALA A 515 17.67 -10.07 -0.23
CA ALA A 515 19.07 -10.41 -0.03
C ALA A 515 19.26 -11.54 1.01
N PRO A 516 20.20 -12.49 0.81
CA PRO A 516 20.57 -13.50 1.81
C PRO A 516 21.37 -12.95 3.00
N TRP A 517 21.55 -11.65 3.10
CA TRP A 517 22.31 -10.98 4.13
C TRP A 517 21.52 -9.81 4.71
N PHE A 518 21.91 -9.37 5.90
CA PHE A 518 21.47 -8.13 6.53
C PHE A 518 22.64 -7.17 6.68
N ASP A 519 22.31 -5.89 6.82
CA ASP A 519 23.26 -4.83 7.08
C ASP A 519 23.44 -4.69 8.60
N LEU A 520 24.68 -4.85 9.07
CA LEU A 520 25.09 -4.59 10.44
C LEU A 520 25.72 -3.21 10.53
N ARG A 521 25.26 -2.43 11.51
CA ARG A 521 25.83 -1.14 11.88
C ARG A 521 26.28 -1.17 13.32
N LEU A 522 27.50 -0.73 13.53
CA LEU A 522 28.10 -0.62 14.84
C LEU A 522 28.20 0.86 15.22
N HIS A 523 27.63 1.22 16.38
CA HIS A 523 27.79 2.53 16.97
C HIS A 523 28.88 2.44 18.03
N GLU A 524 30.09 2.86 17.67
CA GLU A 524 31.24 2.84 18.58
C GLU A 524 31.11 3.91 19.68
N VAL A 525 31.60 3.58 20.87
CA VAL A 525 31.68 4.53 21.99
C VAL A 525 32.69 5.62 21.61
N ASP A 526 32.23 6.87 21.46
CA ASP A 526 33.11 8.01 21.21
C ASP A 526 33.86 8.38 22.51
N THR A 527 34.85 7.58 22.86
CA THR A 527 35.69 7.76 24.05
C THR A 527 36.62 8.97 23.91
N LYS A 528 36.73 9.58 22.72
CA LYS A 528 37.62 10.71 22.44
C LYS A 528 36.85 11.83 21.74
N ARG A 529 36.18 12.65 22.57
CA ARG A 529 35.43 13.90 22.33
C ARG A 529 35.90 14.93 21.26
N GLY A 530 36.90 14.64 20.43
CA GLY A 530 37.51 15.63 19.52
C GLY A 530 37.91 15.13 18.14
N ARG A 531 37.56 13.91 17.71
CA ARG A 531 37.77 13.49 16.31
C ARG A 531 36.42 13.31 15.65
N GLY A 532 36.24 13.95 14.49
CA GLY A 532 34.97 14.02 13.76
C GLY A 532 34.26 12.67 13.72
N ARG A 533 32.94 12.72 13.95
CA ARG A 533 32.02 11.59 13.92
C ARG A 533 32.35 10.73 12.71
N ARG A 534 33.00 9.58 12.92
CA ARG A 534 33.19 8.61 11.85
C ARG A 534 31.81 8.12 11.46
N ASP A 535 31.53 8.09 10.16
CA ASP A 535 30.34 7.44 9.66
C ASP A 535 30.32 5.99 10.17
N PRO A 536 29.15 5.50 10.63
CA PRO A 536 29.04 4.13 11.12
C PRO A 536 29.49 3.17 10.04
N SER A 537 30.34 2.21 10.42
CA SER A 537 30.76 1.16 9.49
C SER A 537 29.56 0.25 9.21
N VAL A 538 29.23 0.10 7.92
CA VAL A 538 28.18 -0.81 7.44
C VAL A 538 28.84 -2.10 6.98
N PHE A 539 28.38 -3.23 7.53
CA PHE A 539 28.85 -4.57 7.16
C PHE A 539 27.68 -5.38 6.60
N HIS A 540 27.91 -6.15 5.54
CA HIS A 540 26.93 -7.12 5.06
C HIS A 540 27.25 -8.50 5.66
N SER A 541 26.28 -9.10 6.34
CA SER A 541 26.46 -10.41 6.96
C SER A 541 25.21 -11.27 6.84
N SER A 542 25.40 -12.56 6.60
CA SER A 542 24.32 -13.55 6.70
C SER A 542 24.23 -14.16 8.10
N LYS A 543 25.33 -14.11 8.88
CA LYS A 543 25.39 -14.65 10.23
C LYS A 543 26.14 -13.71 11.17
N LEU A 544 25.53 -13.41 12.30
CA LEU A 544 26.12 -12.58 13.34
C LEU A 544 26.00 -13.30 14.68
N GLU A 545 27.04 -13.21 15.49
CA GLU A 545 26.97 -13.58 16.89
C GLU A 545 27.51 -12.45 17.76
N VAL A 546 26.74 -12.08 18.77
CA VAL A 546 27.05 -11.02 19.74
C VAL A 546 26.98 -11.64 21.12
N GLU A 547 28.09 -11.61 21.85
CA GLU A 547 28.16 -12.05 23.24
C GLU A 547 28.73 -10.91 24.10
N SER A 548 28.05 -10.57 25.19
CA SER A 548 28.53 -9.51 26.08
C SER A 548 29.69 -9.99 26.95
N GLU A 549 30.67 -9.11 27.16
CA GLU A 549 31.80 -9.42 28.02
C GLU A 549 31.35 -9.57 29.47
N GLY A 550 31.78 -10.66 30.11
CA GLY A 550 31.35 -10.99 31.47
C GLY A 550 29.86 -11.27 31.61
N ARG A 551 29.17 -11.64 30.50
CA ARG A 551 27.73 -11.95 30.46
C ARG A 551 26.83 -10.83 31.00
N ARG A 552 27.25 -9.58 30.85
CA ARG A 552 26.43 -8.43 31.23
C ARG A 552 25.17 -8.35 30.35
N PRO A 553 23.97 -8.25 30.92
CA PRO A 553 22.77 -8.15 30.11
C PRO A 553 22.75 -6.84 29.30
N PHE A 554 22.14 -6.88 28.13
CA PHE A 554 21.85 -5.75 27.24
C PHE A 554 20.44 -5.90 26.69
N ASP A 555 19.81 -4.79 26.31
CA ASP A 555 18.42 -4.82 25.86
C ASP A 555 18.33 -5.18 24.38
N LEU A 556 17.30 -5.97 24.07
CA LEU A 556 17.00 -6.45 22.74
C LEU A 556 15.66 -5.88 22.26
N THR A 557 15.69 -5.22 21.11
CA THR A 557 14.50 -4.76 20.39
C THR A 557 14.47 -5.37 19.00
N VAL A 558 13.35 -5.98 18.61
CA VAL A 558 13.14 -6.63 17.31
C VAL A 558 11.92 -6.02 16.64
N ASP A 559 12.10 -5.51 15.42
CA ASP A 559 11.10 -4.80 14.61
C ASP A 559 10.32 -3.73 15.41
N GLY A 560 11.02 -3.01 16.29
CA GLY A 560 10.45 -1.96 17.15
C GLY A 560 9.80 -2.46 18.44
N GLN A 561 9.82 -3.77 18.71
CA GLN A 561 9.27 -4.36 19.93
C GLN A 561 10.38 -4.77 20.90
N ALA A 562 10.27 -4.33 22.17
CA ALA A 562 11.20 -4.72 23.22
C ALA A 562 10.98 -6.18 23.68
N TYR A 563 12.07 -6.93 23.77
CA TYR A 563 12.12 -8.31 24.27
C TYR A 563 12.80 -8.42 25.65
N GLY A 564 13.34 -7.31 26.17
CA GLY A 564 14.03 -7.26 27.45
C GLY A 564 15.50 -7.64 27.35
N SER A 565 16.12 -7.93 28.48
CA SER A 565 17.57 -8.04 28.57
C SER A 565 18.08 -9.46 28.29
N VAL A 566 19.14 -9.54 27.50
CA VAL A 566 19.79 -10.77 26.99
C VAL A 566 21.30 -10.62 27.15
N TRP A 567 22.08 -11.71 27.18
CA TRP A 567 23.55 -11.62 27.28
C TRP A 567 24.28 -12.17 26.05
N ARG A 568 23.56 -12.90 25.19
CA ARG A 568 24.06 -13.37 23.90
C ARG A 568 22.92 -13.42 22.90
N VAL A 569 23.22 -13.06 21.66
CA VAL A 569 22.32 -13.22 20.50
C VAL A 569 23.09 -13.73 19.29
N ALA A 570 22.44 -14.56 18.48
CA ALA A 570 22.97 -14.99 17.20
C ALA A 570 21.91 -14.83 16.11
N ALA A 571 22.23 -14.09 15.05
CA ALA A 571 21.36 -13.92 13.89
C ALA A 571 21.81 -14.82 12.75
N ARG A 572 20.86 -15.44 12.05
CA ARG A 572 21.09 -16.31 10.88
C ARG A 572 19.87 -16.31 9.96
N PRO A 573 19.98 -16.75 8.70
CA PRO A 573 18.82 -16.91 7.84
C PRO A 573 17.86 -17.95 8.44
N LEU A 574 16.56 -17.71 8.31
CA LEU A 574 15.55 -18.67 8.71
C LEU A 574 15.18 -19.54 7.51
N ASN A 575 15.42 -20.84 7.63
CA ASN A 575 15.16 -21.80 6.57
C ASN A 575 13.97 -22.69 6.94
N ASP A 576 13.23 -23.16 5.94
CA ASP A 576 12.18 -24.16 6.11
C ASP A 576 12.73 -25.61 6.14
N GLU A 577 11.85 -26.60 6.21
CA GLU A 577 12.24 -28.02 6.24
C GLU A 577 12.97 -28.47 4.96
N GLY A 578 12.76 -27.77 3.84
CA GLY A 578 13.46 -28.02 2.58
C GLY A 578 14.86 -27.39 2.52
N GLY A 579 15.21 -26.57 3.51
CA GLY A 579 16.43 -25.77 3.51
C GLY A 579 16.30 -24.45 2.74
N ASP A 580 15.13 -24.16 2.17
CA ASP A 580 14.87 -22.92 1.44
C ASP A 580 14.69 -21.77 2.42
N GLN A 581 15.20 -20.59 2.05
CA GLN A 581 15.07 -19.41 2.89
C GLN A 581 13.61 -18.96 2.95
N LEU A 582 13.07 -18.87 4.16
CA LEU A 582 11.69 -18.47 4.38
C LEU A 582 11.52 -16.98 4.07
N SER A 583 10.44 -16.63 3.36
CA SER A 583 10.12 -15.25 3.01
C SER A 583 8.65 -14.89 3.21
N LEU A 584 8.38 -13.62 3.49
CA LEU A 584 7.06 -13.01 3.53
C LEU A 584 6.77 -12.35 2.16
N PRO A 585 5.76 -12.82 1.41
CA PRO A 585 5.39 -12.23 0.12
C PRO A 585 4.55 -10.95 0.35
N LEU A 586 5.20 -9.79 0.27
CA LEU A 586 4.54 -8.49 0.39
C LEU A 586 4.11 -7.96 -0.98
N ALA A 587 2.84 -7.58 -1.11
CA ALA A 587 2.27 -7.13 -2.36
C ALA A 587 2.88 -5.80 -2.82
N THR A 588 3.22 -5.73 -4.11
CA THR A 588 3.80 -4.56 -4.77
C THR A 588 3.26 -4.43 -6.19
N PHE A 589 3.62 -3.35 -6.88
CA PHE A 589 3.18 -3.01 -8.24
C PHE A 589 4.34 -2.99 -9.23
N THR A 590 5.56 -2.75 -8.75
CA THR A 590 6.76 -2.91 -9.56
C THR A 590 7.18 -4.37 -9.61
N GLN A 591 7.44 -4.90 -10.80
CA GLN A 591 8.21 -6.14 -10.90
C GLN A 591 9.59 -5.84 -10.32
N THR A 592 9.90 -6.41 -9.15
CA THR A 592 11.29 -6.55 -8.76
C THR A 592 11.98 -7.26 -9.90
N GLU A 593 12.97 -6.62 -10.52
CA GLU A 593 13.82 -7.24 -11.54
C GLU A 593 14.26 -8.60 -10.99
N ARG A 594 13.71 -9.66 -11.58
CA ARG A 594 13.89 -11.05 -11.12
C ARG A 594 15.27 -11.56 -11.48
#